data_AF-A0A077M7Z3-F1
#
_entry.id   AF-A0A077M7Z3-F1
#
_cell.length_a   1.000
_cell.length_b   1.000
_cell.length_c   1.000
_cell.angle_alpha   90.00
_cell.angle_beta   90.00
_cell.angle_gamma   90.00
#
_symmetry.space_group_name_H-M   'P 1'
#
loop_
_entity.id
_entity.type
_entity.pdbx_description
1 polymer ?
#
loop_
_entity_poly.entity_id
_entity_poly.type
_entity_poly.pdbx_seq_one_letter_code
_entity_poly.pdbx_strand_id
1 'polypeptide(L)'
;MKKLVNDPQHVVTDALVGVEAAYLGRLAVDHEHRVVYRADAPVAGKVALVSGGGSGHEPLHGGFVGPGMLDAACAGEVFTSPTPDQVLAADQHVDAGAGILHIVKNYTGDVMNFDMAVELAEGGSPIATVVTNDDVAVEDSLYTAGRRGIGVTVVVEKIAGAAAEGRRDLSAVADVARRVNDNGRSMGVALTSCTVPAVGRPTFDLAEDELEIGVGIHGEPGRSRGRLGTASEVAEQLVVPITDDLDFTGAPVIAMLSGLGGTPLIELYLMYGEIARILGRRNVTVARTLVGNYITSLEMAGCSLTLVRADDELLDLWDAPVDTPGLRWGA
;
A
#
# COMPACT_ATOMS: atom_id res chain seq x y z
N MET A 1 -27.48 -1.28 1.25
CA MET A 1 -26.08 -1.59 1.58
C MET A 1 -25.99 -3.06 2.01
N LYS A 2 -25.11 -3.87 1.40
CA LYS A 2 -24.84 -5.25 1.85
C LYS A 2 -23.41 -5.30 2.40
N LYS A 3 -23.25 -5.19 3.71
CA LYS A 3 -21.95 -5.26 4.40
C LYS A 3 -22.10 -6.02 5.71
N LEU A 4 -21.04 -6.70 6.12
CA LEU A 4 -20.94 -7.32 7.44
C LEU A 4 -20.40 -6.28 8.42
N VAL A 5 -21.31 -5.49 8.99
CA VAL A 5 -20.98 -4.44 9.97
C VAL A 5 -22.03 -4.43 11.08
N ASN A 6 -21.61 -4.15 12.32
CA ASN A 6 -22.54 -3.94 13.42
C ASN A 6 -23.09 -2.50 13.36
N ASP A 7 -22.22 -1.52 13.57
CA ASP A 7 -22.48 -0.09 13.44
C ASP A 7 -21.51 0.50 12.39
N PRO A 8 -21.99 1.17 11.33
CA PRO A 8 -21.13 1.83 10.35
C PRO A 8 -20.13 2.85 10.93
N GLN A 9 -20.41 3.42 12.11
CA GLN A 9 -19.52 4.39 12.78
C GLN A 9 -18.36 3.71 13.54
N HIS A 10 -18.51 2.43 13.89
CA HIS A 10 -17.51 1.69 14.67
C HIS A 10 -16.78 0.64 13.83
N VAL A 11 -16.88 0.71 12.49
CA VAL A 11 -16.35 -0.34 11.61
C VAL A 11 -14.85 -0.58 11.80
N VAL A 12 -14.06 0.49 11.98
CA VAL A 12 -12.61 0.39 12.16
C VAL A 12 -12.28 -0.19 13.54
N THR A 13 -12.90 0.32 14.60
CA THR A 13 -12.66 -0.17 15.97
C THR A 13 -13.10 -1.63 16.13
N ASP A 14 -14.23 -2.02 15.56
CA ASP A 14 -14.71 -3.42 15.57
C ASP A 14 -13.76 -4.33 14.80
N ALA A 15 -13.24 -3.87 13.65
CA ALA A 15 -12.29 -4.63 12.84
C ALA A 15 -10.96 -4.84 13.58
N LEU A 16 -10.48 -3.84 14.32
CA LEU A 16 -9.24 -3.92 15.11
C LEU A 16 -9.31 -4.94 16.25
N VAL A 17 -10.48 -5.11 16.89
CA VAL A 17 -10.73 -6.23 17.81
C VAL A 17 -10.57 -7.58 17.10
N GLY A 18 -11.05 -7.68 15.86
CA GLY A 18 -10.86 -8.87 15.03
C GLY A 18 -9.39 -9.13 14.65
N VAL A 19 -8.62 -8.07 14.35
CA VAL A 19 -7.17 -8.18 14.04
C VAL A 19 -6.41 -8.74 15.24
N GLU A 20 -6.61 -8.18 16.43
CA GLU A 20 -5.95 -8.66 17.65
C GLU A 20 -6.32 -10.12 17.97
N ALA A 21 -7.60 -10.46 17.83
CA ALA A 21 -8.09 -11.81 18.08
C ALA A 21 -7.61 -12.85 17.05
N ALA A 22 -7.37 -12.46 15.79
CA ALA A 22 -6.95 -13.37 14.72
C ALA A 22 -5.46 -13.74 14.80
N TYR A 23 -4.61 -12.83 15.31
CA TYR A 23 -3.16 -12.96 15.30
C TYR A 23 -2.56 -13.00 16.71
N LEU A 24 -3.24 -13.69 17.63
CA LEU A 24 -2.87 -13.80 19.06
C LEU A 24 -1.37 -13.98 19.29
N GLY A 25 -0.76 -13.01 19.97
CA GLY A 25 0.67 -13.04 20.32
C GLY A 25 1.64 -12.68 19.21
N ARG A 26 1.14 -12.42 17.97
CA ARG A 26 1.94 -11.90 16.85
C ARG A 26 1.75 -10.41 16.65
N LEU A 27 0.53 -9.92 16.89
CA LEU A 27 0.18 -8.51 16.85
C LEU A 27 -0.38 -8.06 18.21
N ALA A 28 -0.17 -6.78 18.52
CA ALA A 28 -0.83 -6.07 19.61
C ALA A 28 -1.59 -4.87 19.03
N VAL A 29 -2.71 -4.48 19.63
CA VAL A 29 -3.50 -3.34 19.15
C VAL A 29 -3.72 -2.34 20.27
N ASP A 30 -3.37 -1.09 20.02
CA ASP A 30 -3.84 0.03 20.83
C ASP A 30 -5.20 0.47 20.29
N HIS A 31 -6.26 0.12 21.03
CA HIS A 31 -7.65 0.43 20.66
C HIS A 31 -8.01 1.89 20.90
N GLU A 32 -7.26 2.62 21.73
CA GLU A 32 -7.48 4.05 21.99
C GLU A 32 -6.97 4.88 20.79
N HIS A 33 -5.73 4.63 20.38
CA HIS A 33 -5.09 5.32 19.26
C HIS A 33 -5.26 4.61 17.91
N ARG A 34 -5.91 3.43 17.88
CA ARG A 34 -6.13 2.61 16.68
C ARG A 34 -4.83 2.33 15.92
N VAL A 35 -3.85 1.78 16.64
CA VAL A 35 -2.55 1.42 16.08
C VAL A 35 -2.35 -0.08 16.21
N VAL A 36 -1.94 -0.70 15.10
CA VAL A 36 -1.54 -2.12 15.08
C VAL A 36 -0.02 -2.18 15.22
N TYR A 37 0.46 -2.94 16.20
CA TYR A 37 1.87 -3.15 16.46
C TYR A 37 2.27 -4.59 16.24
N ARG A 38 3.54 -4.79 15.88
CA ARG A 38 4.18 -6.10 16.04
C ARG A 38 4.34 -6.38 17.53
N ALA A 39 4.01 -7.61 17.96
CA ALA A 39 3.95 -7.94 19.39
C ALA A 39 5.30 -7.88 20.15
N ASP A 40 6.44 -7.92 19.45
CA ASP A 40 7.78 -7.80 20.03
C ASP A 40 8.40 -6.40 19.88
N ALA A 41 7.62 -5.39 19.48
CA ALA A 41 8.06 -4.00 19.48
C ALA A 41 8.24 -3.45 20.91
N PRO A 42 9.18 -2.51 21.15
CA PRO A 42 10.20 -2.02 20.22
C PRO A 42 11.36 -3.01 20.04
N VAL A 43 11.99 -3.04 18.85
CA VAL A 43 13.10 -3.96 18.56
C VAL A 43 14.45 -3.27 18.61
N ALA A 44 15.23 -3.61 19.62
CA ALA A 44 16.53 -2.99 19.92
C ALA A 44 17.50 -3.01 18.71
N GLY A 45 18.09 -1.84 18.43
CA GLY A 45 19.10 -1.66 17.39
C GLY A 45 18.57 -1.68 15.96
N LYS A 46 17.25 -1.75 15.77
CA LYS A 46 16.58 -1.71 14.47
C LYS A 46 15.93 -0.35 14.24
N VAL A 47 16.09 0.23 13.05
CA VAL A 47 15.24 1.35 12.62
C VAL A 47 13.79 0.88 12.65
N ALA A 48 12.91 1.63 13.32
CA ALA A 48 11.49 1.31 13.36
C ALA A 48 10.81 1.78 12.06
N LEU A 49 9.86 1.00 11.56
CA LEU A 49 9.05 1.38 10.40
C LEU A 49 7.60 1.64 10.81
N VAL A 50 7.12 2.84 10.53
CA VAL A 50 5.74 3.27 10.78
C VAL A 50 5.12 3.70 9.47
N SER A 51 3.91 3.19 9.22
CA SER A 51 3.08 3.57 8.08
C SER A 51 1.65 3.78 8.56
N GLY A 52 0.76 4.21 7.67
CA GLY A 52 -0.62 4.49 8.03
C GLY A 52 -1.43 5.14 6.93
N GLY A 53 -2.69 5.38 7.24
CA GLY A 53 -3.64 6.03 6.34
C GLY A 53 -5.07 5.67 6.70
N GLY A 54 -5.99 6.04 5.80
CA GLY A 54 -7.39 5.62 5.92
C GLY A 54 -7.55 4.11 5.91
N SER A 55 -8.52 3.62 6.68
CA SER A 55 -8.93 2.21 6.64
C SER A 55 -9.70 1.89 5.35
N GLY A 56 -9.87 0.61 5.04
CA GLY A 56 -10.57 0.15 3.83
C GLY A 56 -9.67 -0.28 2.68
N HIS A 57 -8.37 -0.41 2.93
CA HIS A 57 -7.36 -0.88 1.98
C HIS A 57 -6.73 -2.22 2.37
N GLU A 58 -7.32 -2.92 3.35
CA GLU A 58 -6.75 -4.11 3.95
C GLU A 58 -6.39 -5.15 2.86
N PRO A 59 -5.20 -5.78 2.93
CA PRO A 59 -4.29 -5.83 4.07
C PRO A 59 -3.39 -4.59 4.28
N LEU A 60 -3.35 -3.63 3.36
CA LEU A 60 -2.61 -2.38 3.56
C LEU A 60 -3.27 -1.54 4.68
N HIS A 61 -2.61 -1.14 5.76
CA HIS A 61 -1.22 -1.41 6.17
C HIS A 61 -1.10 -2.45 7.28
N GLY A 62 -2.14 -2.61 8.11
CA GLY A 62 -2.07 -3.43 9.33
C GLY A 62 -1.74 -4.91 9.08
N GLY A 63 -2.07 -5.43 7.90
CA GLY A 63 -1.69 -6.78 7.47
C GLY A 63 -0.21 -6.93 7.14
N PHE A 64 0.54 -5.83 7.01
CA PHE A 64 1.98 -5.82 6.77
C PHE A 64 2.81 -5.46 8.01
N VAL A 65 2.19 -5.50 9.19
CA VAL A 65 2.88 -5.39 10.47
C VAL A 65 3.45 -6.77 10.86
N GLY A 66 4.75 -6.82 11.16
CA GLY A 66 5.46 -8.05 11.51
C GLY A 66 6.93 -8.06 11.07
N PRO A 67 7.70 -9.09 11.48
CA PRO A 67 9.12 -9.20 11.14
C PRO A 67 9.37 -9.11 9.63
N GLY A 68 10.33 -8.30 9.23
CA GLY A 68 10.69 -8.08 7.83
C GLY A 68 9.86 -7.02 7.09
N MET A 69 8.90 -6.36 7.76
CA MET A 69 8.09 -5.23 7.23
C MET A 69 7.90 -4.16 8.31
N LEU A 70 6.65 -3.72 8.58
CA LEU A 70 6.31 -2.63 9.48
C LEU A 70 6.39 -3.05 10.96
N ASP A 71 6.79 -2.11 11.81
CA ASP A 71 6.69 -2.23 13.27
C ASP A 71 5.32 -1.75 13.78
N ALA A 72 4.77 -0.72 13.15
CA ALA A 72 3.43 -0.23 13.44
C ALA A 72 2.68 0.27 12.19
N ALA A 73 1.36 0.19 12.25
CA ALA A 73 0.45 0.78 11.27
C ALA A 73 -0.67 1.56 11.96
N CYS A 74 -0.79 2.84 11.62
CA CYS A 74 -1.83 3.73 12.14
C CYS A 74 -3.11 3.62 11.29
N ALA A 75 -4.22 3.19 11.89
CA ALA A 75 -5.51 3.09 11.23
C ALA A 75 -6.35 4.35 11.46
N GLY A 76 -6.54 5.14 10.39
CA GLY A 76 -7.53 6.22 10.37
C GLY A 76 -8.95 5.70 10.13
N GLU A 77 -9.91 6.62 10.02
CA GLU A 77 -11.27 6.26 9.58
C GLU A 77 -11.25 5.72 8.13
N VAL A 78 -12.35 5.13 7.68
CA VAL A 78 -12.45 4.64 6.30
C VAL A 78 -12.15 5.77 5.31
N PHE A 79 -11.10 5.60 4.50
CA PHE A 79 -10.58 6.58 3.53
C PHE A 79 -10.18 7.95 4.11
N THR A 80 -9.87 8.02 5.41
CA THR A 80 -9.40 9.27 6.06
C THR A 80 -8.14 9.00 6.87
N SER A 81 -7.09 9.81 6.64
CA SER A 81 -5.81 9.73 7.37
C SER A 81 -5.98 9.59 8.89
N PRO A 82 -5.09 8.85 9.59
CA PRO A 82 -4.97 8.94 11.04
C PRO A 82 -4.59 10.36 11.47
N THR A 83 -4.89 10.71 12.72
CA THR A 83 -4.47 11.99 13.30
C THR A 83 -2.99 11.97 13.68
N PRO A 84 -2.34 13.14 13.85
CA PRO A 84 -0.94 13.23 14.26
C PRO A 84 -0.69 12.55 15.62
N ASP A 85 -1.64 12.64 16.56
CA ASP A 85 -1.54 11.99 17.87
C ASP A 85 -1.48 10.46 17.77
N GLN A 86 -2.20 9.86 16.81
CA GLN A 86 -2.13 8.41 16.56
C GLN A 86 -0.73 8.01 16.05
N VAL A 87 -0.16 8.82 15.14
CA VAL A 87 1.20 8.59 14.61
C VAL A 87 2.25 8.78 15.70
N LEU A 88 2.13 9.82 16.51
CA LEU A 88 3.03 10.05 17.65
C LEU A 88 2.98 8.90 18.67
N ALA A 89 1.78 8.39 18.98
CA ALA A 89 1.64 7.22 19.85
C ALA A 89 2.33 5.99 19.27
N ALA A 90 2.22 5.79 17.95
CA ALA A 90 2.91 4.71 17.26
C ALA A 90 4.43 4.86 17.38
N ASP A 91 4.97 6.04 17.06
CA ASP A 91 6.39 6.36 17.13
C ASP A 91 6.96 6.10 18.53
N GLN A 92 6.29 6.59 19.58
CA GLN A 92 6.70 6.41 20.96
C GLN A 92 6.73 4.93 21.39
N HIS A 93 5.83 4.10 20.83
CA HIS A 93 5.76 2.68 21.16
C HIS A 93 6.87 1.87 20.47
N VAL A 94 7.21 2.20 19.22
CA VAL A 94 8.18 1.43 18.42
C VAL A 94 9.62 1.93 18.54
N ASP A 95 9.84 3.11 19.13
CA ASP A 95 11.17 3.71 19.25
C ASP A 95 12.11 2.85 20.11
N ALA A 96 13.16 2.34 19.47
CA ALA A 96 14.24 1.59 20.10
C ALA A 96 15.58 2.35 20.13
N GLY A 97 15.58 3.65 19.80
CA GLY A 97 16.76 4.52 19.78
C GLY A 97 17.60 4.47 18.49
N ALA A 98 17.16 3.75 17.47
CA ALA A 98 17.87 3.65 16.17
C ALA A 98 17.26 4.57 15.08
N GLY A 99 16.26 5.37 15.43
CA GLY A 99 15.50 6.21 14.51
C GLY A 99 14.27 5.51 13.92
N ILE A 100 13.42 6.31 13.28
CA ILE A 100 12.12 5.89 12.76
C ILE A 100 12.00 6.32 11.30
N LEU A 101 11.57 5.40 10.44
CA LEU A 101 11.20 5.69 9.06
C LEU A 101 9.67 5.72 8.94
N HIS A 102 9.13 6.89 8.59
CA HIS A 102 7.75 7.05 8.14
C HIS A 102 7.65 6.73 6.65
N ILE A 103 6.75 5.81 6.30
CA ILE A 103 6.37 5.51 4.90
C ILE A 103 4.96 6.06 4.69
N VAL A 104 4.84 7.09 3.85
CA VAL A 104 3.62 7.89 3.75
C VAL A 104 3.11 7.87 2.31
N LYS A 105 1.84 7.51 2.10
CA LYS A 105 1.24 7.61 0.78
C LYS A 105 1.00 9.07 0.43
N ASN A 106 1.24 9.49 -0.82
CA ASN A 106 1.04 10.88 -1.22
C ASN A 106 -0.46 11.24 -1.35
N TYR A 107 -1.08 11.44 -0.20
CA TYR A 107 -2.39 12.03 -0.01
C TYR A 107 -2.23 13.21 0.93
N THR A 108 -2.89 14.33 0.61
CA THR A 108 -2.74 15.59 1.35
C THR A 108 -2.95 15.41 2.85
N GLY A 109 -3.98 14.66 3.24
CA GLY A 109 -4.24 14.36 4.65
C GLY A 109 -3.15 13.51 5.29
N ASP A 110 -2.68 12.46 4.59
CA ASP A 110 -1.62 11.57 5.10
C ASP A 110 -0.32 12.37 5.30
N VAL A 111 0.13 13.12 4.29
CA VAL A 111 1.36 13.94 4.36
C VAL A 111 1.27 14.98 5.48
N MET A 112 0.19 15.75 5.55
CA MET A 112 0.04 16.79 6.59
C MET A 112 0.04 16.20 8.01
N ASN A 113 -0.63 15.06 8.23
CA ASN A 113 -0.73 14.49 9.57
C ASN A 113 0.57 13.83 10.02
N PHE A 114 1.29 13.16 9.12
CA PHE A 114 2.60 12.59 9.43
C PHE A 114 3.66 13.69 9.63
N ASP A 115 3.66 14.74 8.81
CA ASP A 115 4.57 15.89 9.02
C ASP A 115 4.32 16.57 10.37
N MET A 116 3.05 16.76 10.75
CA MET A 116 2.69 17.29 12.08
C MET A 116 3.14 16.35 13.21
N ALA A 117 3.06 15.03 13.02
CA ALA A 117 3.55 14.08 14.02
C ALA A 117 5.06 14.19 14.23
N VAL A 118 5.84 14.42 13.16
CA VAL A 118 7.28 14.70 13.25
C VAL A 118 7.54 15.97 14.07
N GLU A 119 6.76 17.04 13.87
CA GLU A 119 6.86 18.26 14.69
C GLU A 119 6.49 18.00 16.16
N LEU A 120 5.49 17.17 16.44
CA LEU A 120 5.10 16.81 17.81
C LEU A 120 6.11 15.89 18.51
N ALA A 121 6.88 15.11 17.76
CA ALA A 121 7.92 14.21 18.27
C ALA A 121 9.22 14.94 18.68
N GLU A 122 9.19 16.27 18.84
CA GLU A 122 10.31 17.10 19.26
C GLU A 122 11.09 16.51 20.46
N GLY A 123 12.40 16.31 20.27
CA GLY A 123 13.28 15.73 21.29
C GLY A 123 13.31 14.18 21.34
N GLY A 124 12.53 13.51 20.50
CA GLY A 124 12.57 12.06 20.28
C GLY A 124 13.72 11.60 19.39
N SER A 125 13.71 10.32 19.01
CA SER A 125 14.67 9.77 18.06
C SER A 125 14.56 10.41 16.67
N PRO A 126 15.63 10.40 15.85
CA PRO A 126 15.58 10.93 14.50
C PRO A 126 14.49 10.24 13.67
N ILE A 127 13.66 11.04 12.99
CA ILE A 127 12.62 10.56 12.09
C ILE A 127 12.99 10.97 10.66
N ALA A 128 12.86 10.04 9.72
CA ALA A 128 12.92 10.32 8.29
C ALA A 128 11.60 9.94 7.62
N THR A 129 11.19 10.70 6.61
CA THR A 129 9.95 10.44 5.87
C THR A 129 10.26 10.10 4.42
N VAL A 130 9.60 9.06 3.91
CA VAL A 130 9.56 8.71 2.49
C VAL A 130 8.12 8.73 2.03
N VAL A 131 7.81 9.65 1.11
CA VAL A 131 6.49 9.79 0.50
C VAL A 131 6.43 8.98 -0.79
N THR A 132 5.44 8.09 -0.92
CA THR A 132 5.25 7.27 -2.13
C THR A 132 4.29 7.93 -3.10
N ASN A 133 4.63 7.98 -4.39
CA ASN A 133 3.90 8.75 -5.43
C ASN A 133 3.97 8.10 -6.83
N ASP A 134 3.65 6.81 -6.89
CA ASP A 134 3.84 5.93 -8.05
C ASP A 134 2.70 5.89 -9.08
N ASP A 135 1.54 6.47 -8.79
CA ASP A 135 0.39 6.42 -9.68
C ASP A 135 0.59 7.28 -10.95
N VAL A 136 0.63 6.64 -12.13
CA VAL A 136 0.82 7.32 -13.42
C VAL A 136 -0.48 7.85 -14.04
N ALA A 137 -1.63 7.60 -13.40
CA ALA A 137 -2.92 7.94 -14.00
C ALA A 137 -3.18 9.44 -14.08
N VAL A 138 -2.84 10.20 -13.03
CA VAL A 138 -3.20 11.61 -12.89
C VAL A 138 -2.08 12.38 -12.17
N GLU A 139 -1.82 13.60 -12.61
CA GLU A 139 -1.00 14.60 -11.91
C GLU A 139 -1.98 15.61 -11.28
N ASP A 140 -2.02 15.69 -9.94
CA ASP A 140 -3.03 16.35 -9.11
C ASP A 140 -4.42 15.68 -9.11
N SER A 141 -4.95 15.35 -7.93
CA SER A 141 -6.27 14.71 -7.78
C SER A 141 -7.09 15.34 -6.65
N LEU A 142 -8.32 14.84 -6.41
CA LEU A 142 -9.23 15.37 -5.38
C LEU A 142 -8.59 15.50 -3.99
N TYR A 143 -7.64 14.62 -3.67
CA TYR A 143 -7.01 14.54 -2.35
C TYR A 143 -5.48 14.57 -2.39
N THR A 144 -4.87 14.93 -3.53
CA THR A 144 -3.40 14.87 -3.70
C THR A 144 -2.89 16.02 -4.54
N ALA A 145 -1.80 16.64 -4.10
CA ALA A 145 -0.91 17.43 -4.95
C ALA A 145 0.21 16.53 -5.50
N GLY A 146 0.40 16.52 -6.83
CA GLY A 146 1.25 15.56 -7.54
C GLY A 146 0.58 14.21 -7.77
N ARG A 147 1.39 13.15 -7.90
CA ARG A 147 0.93 11.77 -8.12
C ARG A 147 0.50 11.10 -6.81
N ARG A 148 -0.55 10.28 -6.86
CA ARG A 148 -1.01 9.47 -5.71
C ARG A 148 -0.01 8.39 -5.37
N GLY A 149 0.04 8.01 -4.09
CA GLY A 149 0.77 6.82 -3.62
C GLY A 149 -0.15 5.61 -3.53
N ILE A 150 0.13 4.56 -4.30
CA ILE A 150 -0.69 3.35 -4.39
C ILE A 150 0.13 2.08 -4.12
N GLY A 151 0.31 1.20 -5.11
CA GLY A 151 0.86 -0.13 -4.90
C GLY A 151 2.37 -0.20 -4.63
N VAL A 152 3.17 0.80 -5.01
CA VAL A 152 4.61 0.81 -4.66
C VAL A 152 4.82 0.80 -3.15
N THR A 153 3.86 1.33 -2.39
CA THR A 153 3.89 1.38 -0.93
C THR A 153 4.15 0.00 -0.32
N VAL A 154 3.47 -1.04 -0.79
CA VAL A 154 3.68 -2.43 -0.31
C VAL A 154 5.12 -2.89 -0.55
N VAL A 155 5.69 -2.52 -1.70
CA VAL A 155 7.07 -2.89 -2.07
C VAL A 155 8.09 -2.10 -1.23
N VAL A 156 7.82 -0.82 -0.99
CA VAL A 156 8.63 0.03 -0.09
C VAL A 156 8.63 -0.56 1.32
N GLU A 157 7.47 -0.90 1.86
CA GLU A 157 7.33 -1.50 3.20
C GLU A 157 8.11 -2.82 3.30
N LYS A 158 8.05 -3.68 2.27
CA LYS A 158 8.80 -4.94 2.25
C LYS A 158 10.30 -4.73 2.22
N ILE A 159 10.79 -3.91 1.30
CA ILE A 159 12.22 -3.77 1.04
C ILE A 159 12.87 -2.93 2.15
N ALA A 160 12.22 -1.86 2.61
CA ALA A 160 12.69 -1.06 3.73
C ALA A 160 12.66 -1.87 5.04
N GLY A 161 11.63 -2.69 5.25
CA GLY A 161 11.55 -3.58 6.41
C GLY A 161 12.68 -4.59 6.44
N ALA A 162 12.99 -5.22 5.32
CA ALA A 162 14.15 -6.12 5.20
C ALA A 162 15.49 -5.39 5.43
N ALA A 163 15.65 -4.18 4.90
CA ALA A 163 16.82 -3.35 5.11
C ALA A 163 17.01 -3.01 6.60
N ALA A 164 15.93 -2.66 7.29
CA ALA A 164 15.94 -2.40 8.73
C ALA A 164 16.22 -3.68 9.53
N GLU A 165 15.66 -4.84 9.15
CA GLU A 165 16.00 -6.11 9.81
C GLU A 165 17.50 -6.45 9.68
N GLY A 166 18.13 -6.04 8.57
CA GLY A 166 19.59 -6.07 8.39
C GLY A 166 20.38 -5.08 9.25
N ARG A 167 19.73 -4.35 10.16
CA ARG A 167 20.32 -3.35 11.09
C ARG A 167 21.05 -2.21 10.37
N ARG A 168 20.60 -1.87 9.17
CA ARG A 168 21.05 -0.66 8.47
C ARG A 168 20.58 0.58 9.23
N ASP A 169 21.36 1.66 9.15
CA ASP A 169 21.00 2.93 9.78
C ASP A 169 19.83 3.62 9.06
N LEU A 170 19.23 4.62 9.72
CA LEU A 170 18.05 5.32 9.22
C LEU A 170 18.25 5.90 7.81
N SER A 171 19.44 6.45 7.51
CA SER A 171 19.73 7.01 6.19
C SER A 171 19.71 5.93 5.13
N ALA A 172 20.39 4.81 5.36
CA ALA A 172 20.46 3.70 4.41
C ALA A 172 19.09 3.03 4.19
N VAL A 173 18.26 2.91 5.24
CA VAL A 173 16.88 2.39 5.10
C VAL A 173 16.03 3.37 4.28
N ALA A 174 16.10 4.67 4.57
CA ALA A 174 15.38 5.70 3.81
C ALA A 174 15.82 5.77 2.33
N ASP A 175 17.12 5.61 2.05
CA ASP A 175 17.65 5.66 0.69
C ASP A 175 17.18 4.47 -0.16
N VAL A 176 17.12 3.28 0.42
CA VAL A 176 16.54 2.11 -0.25
C VAL A 176 15.04 2.32 -0.50
N ALA A 177 14.29 2.84 0.48
CA ALA A 177 12.88 3.15 0.32
C ALA A 177 12.61 4.15 -0.81
N ARG A 178 13.41 5.23 -0.91
CA ARG A 178 13.34 6.20 -2.01
C ARG A 178 13.66 5.56 -3.35
N ARG A 179 14.71 4.73 -3.44
CA ARG A 179 15.05 3.99 -4.66
C ARG A 179 13.89 3.15 -5.17
N VAL A 180 13.18 2.45 -4.27
CA VAL A 180 12.00 1.65 -4.64
C VAL A 180 10.89 2.55 -5.18
N ASN A 181 10.59 3.67 -4.50
CA ASN A 181 9.59 4.63 -4.97
C ASN A 181 9.94 5.22 -6.35
N ASP A 182 11.16 5.70 -6.51
CA ASP A 182 11.61 6.37 -7.74
C ASP A 182 11.58 5.44 -8.96
N ASN A 183 11.78 4.13 -8.73
CA ASN A 183 11.77 3.08 -9.74
C ASN A 183 10.44 2.31 -9.86
N GLY A 184 9.41 2.73 -9.12
CA GLY A 184 8.10 2.10 -9.10
C GLY A 184 7.04 2.91 -9.83
N ARG A 185 6.19 2.24 -10.62
CA ARG A 185 5.03 2.87 -11.28
C ARG A 185 3.82 1.95 -11.16
N SER A 186 2.66 2.57 -10.97
CA SER A 186 1.41 1.85 -10.80
C SER A 186 0.24 2.51 -11.50
N MET A 187 -0.79 1.72 -11.79
CA MET A 187 -2.06 2.22 -12.31
C MET A 187 -3.18 1.24 -11.99
N GLY A 188 -4.35 1.78 -11.61
CA GLY A 188 -5.57 1.03 -11.31
C GLY A 188 -6.61 1.04 -12.43
N VAL A 189 -7.53 0.09 -12.41
CA VAL A 189 -8.78 0.10 -13.17
C VAL A 189 -9.91 -0.41 -12.29
N ALA A 190 -11.06 0.27 -12.30
CA ALA A 190 -12.28 -0.15 -11.61
C ALA A 190 -13.37 -0.58 -12.59
N LEU A 191 -14.01 -1.69 -12.28
CA LEU A 191 -15.21 -2.23 -12.93
C LEU A 191 -16.48 -1.87 -12.16
N THR A 192 -16.36 -1.57 -10.87
CA THR A 192 -17.44 -1.03 -10.04
C THR A 192 -16.90 0.04 -9.10
N SER A 193 -17.79 0.84 -8.51
CA SER A 193 -17.44 1.66 -7.36
C SER A 193 -17.44 0.84 -6.05
N CYS A 194 -16.97 1.43 -4.96
CA CYS A 194 -17.08 0.92 -3.60
C CYS A 194 -18.05 1.78 -2.77
N THR A 195 -18.60 1.23 -1.69
CA THR A 195 -19.45 1.96 -0.74
C THR A 195 -18.72 2.17 0.57
N VAL A 196 -18.50 3.42 0.99
CA VAL A 196 -18.03 3.73 2.34
C VAL A 196 -19.18 3.44 3.34
N PRO A 197 -18.97 2.62 4.39
CA PRO A 197 -20.05 2.23 5.31
C PRO A 197 -20.83 3.41 5.90
N ALA A 198 -20.13 4.44 6.36
CA ALA A 198 -20.74 5.63 6.95
C ALA A 198 -21.53 6.49 5.94
N VAL A 199 -21.19 6.41 4.64
CA VAL A 199 -21.86 7.18 3.57
C VAL A 199 -23.06 6.40 3.00
N GLY A 200 -22.95 5.07 2.93
CA GLY A 200 -24.03 4.15 2.57
C GLY A 200 -24.50 4.16 1.11
N ARG A 201 -23.80 4.88 0.23
CA ARG A 201 -23.96 4.87 -1.22
C ARG A 201 -22.59 4.75 -1.93
N PRO A 202 -22.55 4.32 -3.20
CA PRO A 202 -21.31 4.27 -3.97
C PRO A 202 -20.57 5.61 -4.01
N THR A 203 -19.24 5.57 -4.08
CA THR A 203 -18.40 6.78 -4.17
C THR A 203 -18.48 7.46 -5.53
N PHE A 204 -18.81 6.70 -6.58
CA PHE A 204 -19.08 7.20 -7.93
C PHE A 204 -20.02 6.25 -8.68
N ASP A 205 -20.65 6.75 -9.75
CA ASP A 205 -21.51 5.96 -10.62
C ASP A 205 -20.76 5.52 -11.88
N LEU A 206 -20.99 4.28 -12.30
CA LEU A 206 -20.45 3.64 -13.50
C LEU A 206 -21.53 2.76 -14.13
N ALA A 207 -21.74 2.82 -15.45
CA ALA A 207 -22.70 1.96 -16.13
C ALA A 207 -22.22 0.49 -16.18
N GLU A 208 -23.13 -0.46 -16.46
CA GLU A 208 -22.80 -1.90 -16.51
C GLU A 208 -21.73 -2.26 -17.56
N ASP A 209 -21.64 -1.48 -18.64
CA ASP A 209 -20.67 -1.66 -19.72
C ASP A 209 -19.50 -0.68 -19.65
N GLU A 210 -19.33 0.03 -18.53
CA GLU A 210 -18.26 1.01 -18.33
C GLU A 210 -17.19 0.51 -17.34
N LEU A 211 -15.98 1.05 -17.50
CA LEU A 211 -14.88 0.94 -16.55
C LEU A 211 -14.24 2.31 -16.31
N GLU A 212 -13.60 2.49 -15.15
CA GLU A 212 -12.86 3.70 -14.79
C GLU A 212 -11.35 3.41 -14.85
N ILE A 213 -10.64 4.06 -15.77
CA ILE A 213 -9.21 3.84 -16.04
C ILE A 213 -8.40 4.80 -15.18
N GLY A 214 -7.44 4.28 -14.43
CA GLY A 214 -6.59 5.08 -13.55
C GLY A 214 -7.29 5.50 -12.27
N VAL A 215 -8.26 4.72 -11.79
CA VAL A 215 -8.97 4.97 -10.52
C VAL A 215 -7.99 5.00 -9.34
N GLY A 216 -8.25 5.88 -8.37
CA GLY A 216 -7.52 5.88 -7.08
C GLY A 216 -8.08 4.88 -6.07
N ILE A 217 -7.37 4.65 -4.97
CA ILE A 217 -7.78 3.67 -3.95
C ILE A 217 -8.91 4.15 -3.04
N HIS A 218 -9.26 5.45 -3.03
CA HIS A 218 -10.41 5.98 -2.30
C HIS A 218 -11.64 6.21 -3.22
N GLY A 219 -11.58 5.69 -4.46
CA GLY A 219 -12.61 5.90 -5.47
C GLY A 219 -12.54 7.29 -6.12
N GLU A 220 -11.39 7.95 -6.07
CA GLU A 220 -11.17 9.18 -6.83
C GLU A 220 -11.28 8.89 -8.34
N PRO A 221 -11.87 9.83 -9.11
CA PRO A 221 -11.93 9.71 -10.55
C PRO A 221 -10.56 9.38 -11.15
N GLY A 222 -10.58 8.54 -12.17
CA GLY A 222 -9.39 8.21 -12.91
C GLY A 222 -9.11 9.19 -14.04
N ARG A 223 -8.27 8.77 -14.96
CA ARG A 223 -7.91 9.51 -16.16
C ARG A 223 -9.09 9.63 -17.12
N SER A 224 -9.90 8.58 -17.22
CA SER A 224 -11.02 8.51 -18.14
C SER A 224 -11.94 7.35 -17.85
N ARG A 225 -13.20 7.49 -18.26
CA ARG A 225 -14.13 6.37 -18.40
C ARG A 225 -14.07 5.79 -19.80
N GLY A 226 -14.19 4.47 -19.89
CA GLY A 226 -14.20 3.75 -21.15
C GLY A 226 -15.24 2.64 -21.13
N ARG A 227 -15.55 2.09 -22.30
CA ARG A 227 -16.33 0.85 -22.36
C ARG A 227 -15.49 -0.34 -21.91
N LEU A 228 -16.13 -1.26 -21.20
CA LEU A 228 -15.53 -2.54 -20.83
C LEU A 228 -15.21 -3.35 -22.08
N GLY A 229 -13.91 -3.53 -22.33
CA GLY A 229 -13.38 -4.40 -23.36
C GLY A 229 -13.06 -5.80 -22.83
N THR A 230 -12.33 -6.56 -23.64
CA THR A 230 -11.71 -7.82 -23.21
C THR A 230 -10.60 -7.58 -22.18
N ALA A 231 -10.27 -8.60 -21.39
CA ALA A 231 -9.16 -8.54 -20.43
C ALA A 231 -7.82 -8.13 -21.09
N SER A 232 -7.55 -8.59 -22.33
CA SER A 232 -6.34 -8.17 -23.07
C SER A 232 -6.34 -6.68 -23.39
N GLU A 233 -7.48 -6.09 -23.73
CA GLU A 233 -7.58 -4.66 -24.04
C GLU A 233 -7.45 -3.81 -22.77
N VAL A 234 -7.99 -4.29 -21.65
CA VAL A 234 -7.82 -3.63 -20.34
C VAL A 234 -6.38 -3.74 -19.85
N ALA A 235 -5.74 -4.91 -20.02
CA ALA A 235 -4.34 -5.11 -19.66
C ALA A 235 -3.40 -4.18 -20.45
N GLU A 236 -3.66 -3.95 -21.74
CA GLU A 236 -2.90 -2.98 -22.54
C GLU A 236 -3.07 -1.55 -21.99
N GLN A 237 -4.29 -1.17 -21.60
CA GLN A 237 -4.57 0.15 -21.01
C GLN A 237 -3.90 0.36 -19.63
N LEU A 238 -3.57 -0.72 -18.90
CA LEU A 238 -2.79 -0.64 -17.66
C LEU A 238 -1.28 -0.64 -17.91
N VAL A 239 -0.78 -1.55 -18.75
CA VAL A 239 0.66 -1.76 -18.95
C VAL A 239 1.30 -0.62 -19.73
N VAL A 240 0.62 -0.10 -20.76
CA VAL A 240 1.20 0.92 -21.65
C VAL A 240 1.56 2.19 -20.89
N PRO A 241 0.66 2.83 -20.11
CA PRO A 241 1.02 4.05 -19.39
C PRO A 241 2.16 3.85 -18.39
N ILE A 242 2.18 2.71 -17.68
CA ILE A 242 3.23 2.38 -16.72
C ILE A 242 4.59 2.28 -17.42
N THR A 243 4.67 1.53 -18.52
CA THR A 243 5.93 1.28 -19.24
C THR A 243 6.36 2.41 -20.18
N ASP A 244 5.46 3.34 -20.50
CA ASP A 244 5.80 4.57 -21.23
C ASP A 244 6.31 5.67 -20.28
N ASP A 245 5.94 5.63 -18.99
CA ASP A 245 6.38 6.59 -17.97
C ASP A 245 7.78 6.28 -17.40
N LEU A 246 8.15 5.00 -17.32
CA LEU A 246 9.48 4.55 -16.90
C LEU A 246 9.95 3.36 -17.75
N ASP A 247 11.22 3.37 -18.15
CA ASP A 247 11.83 2.24 -18.86
C ASP A 247 12.15 1.09 -17.89
N PHE A 248 11.43 -0.01 -18.04
CA PHE A 248 11.61 -1.25 -17.26
C PHE A 248 12.47 -2.31 -17.97
N THR A 249 13.08 -1.98 -19.11
CA THR A 249 13.94 -2.91 -19.86
C THR A 249 15.36 -2.97 -19.29
N GLY A 250 16.08 -4.05 -19.62
CA GLY A 250 17.49 -4.22 -19.24
C GLY A 250 17.74 -4.41 -17.73
N ALA A 251 16.69 -4.58 -16.93
CA ALA A 251 16.75 -4.80 -15.49
C ALA A 251 15.66 -5.80 -15.06
N PRO A 252 15.86 -6.53 -13.94
CA PRO A 252 14.79 -7.32 -13.36
C PRO A 252 13.67 -6.42 -12.81
N VAL A 253 12.44 -6.94 -12.84
CA VAL A 253 11.25 -6.22 -12.36
C VAL A 253 10.50 -7.04 -11.31
N ILE A 254 10.09 -6.38 -10.23
CA ILE A 254 9.07 -6.90 -9.31
C ILE A 254 7.71 -6.43 -9.83
N ALA A 255 6.80 -7.37 -10.09
CA ALA A 255 5.45 -7.08 -10.56
C ALA A 255 4.42 -7.47 -9.48
N MET A 256 3.49 -6.57 -9.16
CA MET A 256 2.37 -6.86 -8.29
C MET A 256 1.06 -6.53 -9.00
N LEU A 257 0.19 -7.51 -9.16
CA LEU A 257 -1.20 -7.30 -9.57
C LEU A 257 -2.10 -7.45 -8.34
N SER A 258 -2.58 -6.32 -7.83
CA SER A 258 -3.49 -6.28 -6.70
C SER A 258 -4.94 -6.14 -7.16
N GLY A 259 -5.84 -7.02 -6.72
CA GLY A 259 -7.28 -6.76 -6.81
C GLY A 259 -7.68 -5.61 -5.90
N LEU A 260 -8.70 -4.85 -6.29
CA LEU A 260 -9.23 -3.74 -5.50
C LEU A 260 -10.27 -4.19 -4.44
N GLY A 261 -10.37 -5.50 -4.22
CA GLY A 261 -11.22 -6.12 -3.20
C GLY A 261 -12.26 -7.07 -3.79
N GLY A 262 -13.09 -6.57 -4.71
CA GLY A 262 -14.24 -7.28 -5.28
C GLY A 262 -13.93 -8.22 -6.45
N THR A 263 -12.68 -8.28 -6.95
CA THR A 263 -12.31 -9.11 -8.10
C THR A 263 -11.88 -10.51 -7.67
N PRO A 264 -12.54 -11.58 -8.18
CA PRO A 264 -12.13 -12.95 -7.92
C PRO A 264 -10.69 -13.26 -8.35
N LEU A 265 -10.00 -14.10 -7.57
CA LEU A 265 -8.60 -14.46 -7.85
C LEU A 265 -8.42 -15.13 -9.23
N ILE A 266 -9.40 -15.87 -9.73
CA ILE A 266 -9.38 -16.46 -11.08
C ILE A 266 -9.30 -15.37 -12.17
N GLU A 267 -9.97 -14.24 -11.98
CA GLU A 267 -9.92 -13.10 -12.91
C GLU A 267 -8.57 -12.38 -12.80
N LEU A 268 -8.01 -12.25 -11.59
CA LEU A 268 -6.67 -11.68 -11.41
C LEU A 268 -5.59 -12.51 -12.11
N TYR A 269 -5.65 -13.85 -12.04
CA TYR A 269 -4.70 -14.70 -12.78
C TYR A 269 -4.89 -14.59 -14.30
N LEU A 270 -6.12 -14.48 -14.78
CA LEU A 270 -6.39 -14.23 -16.20
C LEU A 270 -5.79 -12.89 -16.65
N MET A 271 -6.06 -11.81 -15.89
CA MET A 271 -5.49 -10.48 -16.14
C MET A 271 -3.97 -10.50 -16.12
N TYR A 272 -3.36 -11.18 -15.14
CA TYR A 272 -1.91 -11.31 -15.07
C TYR A 272 -1.33 -12.06 -16.28
N GLY A 273 -2.02 -13.08 -16.80
CA GLY A 273 -1.63 -13.78 -18.02
C GLY A 273 -1.54 -12.84 -19.23
N GLU A 274 -2.50 -11.93 -19.38
CA GLU A 274 -2.45 -10.89 -20.44
C GLU A 274 -1.35 -9.87 -20.20
N ILE A 275 -1.18 -9.40 -18.96
CA ILE A 275 -0.12 -8.47 -18.56
C ILE A 275 1.26 -9.05 -18.86
N ALA A 276 1.53 -10.29 -18.44
CA ALA A 276 2.81 -10.97 -18.66
C ALA A 276 3.14 -11.09 -20.16
N ARG A 277 2.14 -11.37 -21.01
CA ARG A 277 2.29 -11.41 -22.46
C ARG A 277 2.65 -10.04 -23.04
N ILE A 278 2.03 -8.96 -22.56
CA ILE A 278 2.32 -7.59 -23.00
C ILE A 278 3.72 -7.17 -22.55
N LEU A 279 4.08 -7.42 -21.29
CA LEU A 279 5.43 -7.16 -20.74
C LEU A 279 6.52 -7.89 -21.53
N GLY A 280 6.30 -9.15 -21.88
CA GLY A 280 7.22 -9.93 -22.72
C GLY A 280 7.45 -9.32 -24.10
N ARG A 281 6.39 -8.81 -24.76
CA ARG A 281 6.53 -8.09 -26.04
C ARG A 281 7.27 -6.74 -25.90
N ARG A 282 7.23 -6.15 -24.71
CA ARG A 282 7.96 -4.92 -24.36
C ARG A 282 9.37 -5.19 -23.82
N ASN A 283 9.85 -6.44 -23.83
CA ASN A 283 11.16 -6.86 -23.31
C ASN A 283 11.37 -6.56 -21.82
N VAL A 284 10.29 -6.53 -21.03
CA VAL A 284 10.37 -6.39 -19.57
C VAL A 284 10.54 -7.76 -18.94
N THR A 285 11.60 -7.94 -18.14
CA THR A 285 11.93 -9.21 -17.48
C THR A 285 11.42 -9.20 -16.05
N VAL A 286 10.26 -9.82 -15.81
CA VAL A 286 9.71 -9.96 -14.46
C VAL A 286 10.47 -11.04 -13.70
N ALA A 287 11.10 -10.64 -12.59
CA ALA A 287 11.89 -11.52 -11.72
C ALA A 287 11.06 -12.03 -10.52
N ARG A 288 10.15 -11.22 -9.99
CA ARG A 288 9.29 -11.57 -8.84
C ARG A 288 7.87 -11.10 -9.09
N THR A 289 6.90 -11.85 -8.56
CA THR A 289 5.49 -11.61 -8.82
C THR A 289 4.64 -11.79 -7.58
N LEU A 290 3.67 -10.89 -7.39
CA LEU A 290 2.53 -11.06 -6.49
C LEU A 290 1.22 -10.93 -7.28
N VAL A 291 0.25 -11.81 -7.02
CA VAL A 291 -1.12 -11.75 -7.57
C VAL A 291 -2.11 -12.07 -6.47
N GLY A 292 -3.00 -11.14 -6.14
CA GLY A 292 -3.90 -11.27 -4.99
C GLY A 292 -4.47 -9.93 -4.57
N ASN A 293 -4.95 -9.81 -3.32
CA ASN A 293 -5.39 -8.53 -2.76
C ASN A 293 -4.31 -8.04 -1.78
N TYR A 294 -3.56 -7.01 -2.16
CA TYR A 294 -2.48 -6.41 -1.36
C TYR A 294 -2.75 -4.96 -1.00
N ILE A 295 -3.44 -4.25 -1.89
CA ILE A 295 -3.97 -2.90 -1.70
C ILE A 295 -5.38 -2.87 -2.29
N THR A 296 -6.38 -2.77 -1.41
CA THR A 296 -7.79 -2.83 -1.80
C THR A 296 -8.47 -1.46 -1.75
N SER A 297 -9.72 -1.41 -2.18
CA SER A 297 -10.63 -0.29 -2.00
C SER A 297 -12.01 -0.86 -1.63
N LEU A 298 -12.10 -1.35 -0.39
CA LEU A 298 -13.27 -2.05 0.13
C LEU A 298 -13.72 -3.19 -0.82
N GLU A 299 -14.95 -3.14 -1.33
CA GLU A 299 -15.52 -4.13 -2.26
C GLU A 299 -15.36 -3.78 -3.75
N MET A 300 -14.55 -2.78 -4.09
CA MET A 300 -14.35 -2.35 -5.48
C MET A 300 -13.90 -3.53 -6.36
N ALA A 301 -14.67 -3.87 -7.39
CA ALA A 301 -14.20 -4.77 -8.42
C ALA A 301 -13.26 -4.00 -9.36
N GLY A 302 -12.08 -4.55 -9.59
CA GLY A 302 -11.00 -3.93 -10.34
C GLY A 302 -9.64 -4.50 -9.94
N CYS A 303 -8.59 -3.99 -10.57
CA CYS A 303 -7.22 -4.34 -10.20
C CYS A 303 -6.27 -3.16 -10.41
N SER A 304 -5.11 -3.21 -9.78
CA SER A 304 -4.00 -2.30 -10.00
C SER A 304 -2.73 -3.09 -10.29
N LEU A 305 -1.99 -2.64 -11.29
CA LEU A 305 -0.67 -3.17 -11.62
C LEU A 305 0.38 -2.22 -11.07
N THR A 306 1.37 -2.77 -10.38
CA THR A 306 2.59 -2.08 -9.94
C THR A 306 3.79 -2.79 -10.54
N LEU A 307 4.70 -2.03 -11.14
CA LEU A 307 6.00 -2.50 -11.59
C LEU A 307 7.10 -1.73 -10.87
N VAL A 308 8.08 -2.42 -10.32
CA VAL A 308 9.28 -1.82 -9.72
C VAL A 308 10.51 -2.35 -10.42
N ARG A 309 11.27 -1.44 -11.05
CA ARG A 309 12.57 -1.77 -11.63
C ARG A 309 13.56 -2.01 -10.48
N ALA A 310 14.19 -3.17 -10.48
CA ALA A 310 15.07 -3.63 -9.41
C ALA A 310 16.51 -3.81 -9.90
N ASP A 311 17.44 -3.83 -8.95
CA ASP A 311 18.78 -4.39 -9.10
C ASP A 311 18.94 -5.58 -8.14
N ASP A 312 20.13 -6.19 -8.13
CA ASP A 312 20.41 -7.38 -7.31
C ASP A 312 20.18 -7.10 -5.82
N GLU A 313 20.51 -5.91 -5.33
CA GLU A 313 20.30 -5.54 -3.93
C GLU A 313 18.80 -5.47 -3.58
N LEU A 314 17.99 -4.84 -4.43
CA LEU A 314 16.55 -4.77 -4.21
C LEU A 314 15.88 -6.14 -4.28
N LEU A 315 16.37 -7.04 -5.14
CA LEU A 315 15.89 -8.43 -5.19
C LEU A 315 16.29 -9.23 -3.95
N ASP A 316 17.53 -9.07 -3.45
CA ASP A 316 17.98 -9.73 -2.22
C ASP A 316 17.13 -9.30 -1.01
N LEU A 317 16.81 -8.00 -0.91
CA LEU A 317 15.94 -7.45 0.15
C LEU A 317 14.48 -7.90 -0.01
N TRP A 318 14.00 -8.04 -1.25
CA TRP A 318 12.70 -8.64 -1.52
C TRP A 318 12.66 -10.09 -1.02
N ASP A 319 13.65 -10.89 -1.39
CA ASP A 319 13.70 -12.32 -1.05
C ASP A 319 13.99 -12.59 0.44
N ALA A 320 14.51 -11.59 1.18
CA ALA A 320 14.72 -11.69 2.61
C ALA A 320 13.42 -12.09 3.37
N PRO A 321 13.52 -12.88 4.47
CA PRO A 321 12.36 -13.37 5.20
C PRO A 321 11.36 -12.29 5.63
N VAL A 322 10.09 -12.66 5.64
CA VAL A 322 8.98 -11.82 6.11
C VAL A 322 7.91 -12.70 6.77
N ASP A 323 7.36 -12.24 7.90
CA ASP A 323 6.29 -12.94 8.62
C ASP A 323 5.18 -11.98 9.10
N THR A 324 4.39 -11.48 8.15
CA THR A 324 3.20 -10.66 8.41
C THR A 324 1.92 -11.43 8.05
N PRO A 325 0.74 -10.98 8.51
CA PRO A 325 -0.53 -11.49 8.04
C PRO A 325 -0.71 -11.50 6.50
N GLY A 326 -0.22 -10.46 5.83
CA GLY A 326 -0.43 -10.18 4.42
C GLY A 326 0.68 -10.68 3.50
N LEU A 327 1.91 -10.86 4.00
CA LEU A 327 3.05 -11.42 3.27
C LEU A 327 3.87 -12.36 4.17
N ARG A 328 4.15 -13.56 3.67
CA ARG A 328 4.93 -14.56 4.41
C ARG A 328 5.78 -15.42 3.49
N TRP A 329 7.10 -15.38 3.65
CA TRP A 329 8.05 -16.30 3.05
C TRP A 329 9.37 -16.30 3.80
N GLY A 330 10.20 -17.32 3.57
CA GLY A 330 11.50 -17.46 4.22
C GLY A 330 11.44 -17.71 5.73
N ALA A 331 10.23 -17.95 6.27
CA ALA A 331 9.94 -18.26 7.67
C ALA A 331 10.04 -19.76 7.97
#